data_AF-A0A9E4YNE2-F1
#
_entry.id   AF-A0A9E4YNE2-F1
#
_cell.length_a   1.000
_cell.length_b   1.000
_cell.length_c   1.000
_cell.angle_alpha   90.00
_cell.angle_beta   90.00
_cell.angle_gamma   90.00
#
_symmetry.space_group_name_H-M   'P 1'
#
loop_
_entity.id
_entity.type
_entity.pdbx_description
1 polymer ?
#
loop_
_entity_poly.entity_id
_entity_poly.type
_entity_poly.pdbx_seq_one_letter_code
_entity_poly.pdbx_strand_id
1 'polypeptide(L)'
;MAQLPGVYVLGFRGSLGTFIPTYVGRSDGPAPIRLQDHLREHETHSGLKEVGSDLFYIQHVSSPPSAFELESAVYHELGPGGELFNDVHPAAPAGSAACRVCSGAPVVWLPASPRSAIND
;
A
#
# COMPACT_ATOMS: atom_id res chain seq x y z
N MET A 1 1.14 -19.01 12.07
CA MET A 1 1.99 -17.85 11.70
C MET A 1 1.28 -16.59 12.16
N ALA A 2 1.98 -15.63 12.77
CA ALA A 2 1.35 -14.44 13.34
C ALA A 2 0.64 -13.62 12.25
N GLN A 3 -0.65 -13.37 12.44
CA GLN A 3 -1.50 -12.55 11.57
C GLN A 3 -1.24 -11.07 11.85
N LEU A 4 -0.11 -10.57 11.38
CA LEU A 4 0.31 -9.19 11.67
C LEU A 4 -0.34 -8.21 10.68
N PRO A 5 -0.92 -7.10 11.19
CA PRO A 5 -1.31 -5.96 10.37
C PRO A 5 -0.14 -5.44 9.54
N GLY A 6 -0.45 -4.74 8.46
CA GLY A 6 0.59 -4.19 7.61
C GLY A 6 0.06 -3.29 6.51
N VAL A 7 1.02 -2.68 5.85
CA VAL A 7 0.81 -1.86 4.65
C VAL A 7 1.46 -2.58 3.48
N TYR A 8 0.80 -2.53 2.34
CA TYR A 8 1.34 -3.01 1.09
C TYR A 8 1.30 -1.91 0.04
N VAL A 9 2.29 -1.93 -0.85
CA VAL A 9 2.35 -1.05 -2.01
C VAL A 9 2.42 -1.92 -3.25
N LEU A 10 1.50 -1.70 -4.18
CA LEU A 10 1.46 -2.35 -5.48
C LEU A 10 2.07 -1.44 -6.53
N GLY A 11 2.67 -2.05 -7.53
CA GLY A 11 3.22 -1.31 -8.65
C GLY A 11 3.72 -2.23 -9.74
N PHE A 12 4.33 -1.61 -10.74
CA PHE A 12 4.92 -2.29 -11.86
C PHE A 12 6.36 -1.83 -12.07
N ARG A 13 7.09 -2.58 -12.90
CA ARG A 13 8.44 -2.20 -13.29
C ARG A 13 8.36 -1.25 -14.48
N GLY A 14 8.79 -0.01 -14.27
CA GLY A 14 8.94 0.97 -15.34
C GLY A 14 10.01 0.57 -16.36
N SER A 15 10.06 1.30 -17.48
CA SER A 15 10.98 1.03 -18.60
C SER A 15 12.46 1.06 -18.21
N LEU A 16 12.82 1.82 -17.17
CA LEU A 16 14.17 1.92 -16.63
C LEU A 16 14.46 0.92 -15.49
N GLY A 17 13.57 -0.05 -15.27
CA GLY A 17 13.68 -1.01 -14.17
C GLY A 17 13.32 -0.45 -12.80
N THR A 18 12.87 0.81 -12.73
CA THR A 18 12.38 1.46 -11.52
C THR A 18 11.03 0.89 -11.11
N PHE A 19 10.77 0.81 -9.80
CA PHE A 19 9.44 0.49 -9.31
C PHE A 19 8.55 1.73 -9.40
N ILE A 20 7.42 1.60 -10.08
CA ILE A 20 6.40 2.66 -10.17
C ILE A 20 5.22 2.24 -9.30
N PRO A 21 5.01 2.88 -8.14
CA PRO A 21 3.89 2.59 -7.26
C PRO A 21 2.59 3.07 -7.91
N THR A 22 1.55 2.26 -7.80
CA THR A 22 0.22 2.57 -8.34
C THR A 22 -0.89 2.45 -7.31
N TYR A 23 -0.65 1.75 -6.21
CA TYR A 23 -1.63 1.62 -5.15
C TYR A 23 -0.95 1.36 -3.81
N VAL A 24 -1.54 1.92 -2.75
CA VAL A 24 -1.18 1.65 -1.36
C VAL A 24 -2.41 1.10 -0.64
N GLY A 25 -2.23 0.07 0.16
CA GLY A 25 -3.32 -0.47 0.95
C GLY A 25 -2.85 -0.96 2.30
N ARG A 26 -3.81 -1.17 3.18
CA ARG A 26 -3.61 -1.69 4.53
C ARG A 26 -4.41 -2.96 4.75
N SER A 27 -3.86 -3.82 5.60
CA SER A 27 -4.60 -4.92 6.21
C SER A 27 -4.55 -4.78 7.73
N ASP A 28 -5.73 -4.83 8.37
CA ASP A 28 -5.88 -4.93 9.82
C ASP A 28 -5.64 -6.37 10.32
N GLY A 29 -5.61 -7.33 9.41
CA GLY A 29 -5.22 -8.72 9.62
C GLY A 29 -4.01 -9.09 8.75
N PRO A 30 -3.90 -10.33 8.25
CA PRO A 30 -2.76 -10.73 7.44
C PRO A 30 -2.75 -9.98 6.09
N ALA A 31 -1.72 -9.15 5.87
CA ALA A 31 -1.51 -8.44 4.60
C ALA A 31 -1.48 -9.35 3.35
N PRO A 32 -0.93 -10.59 3.40
CA PRO A 32 -0.95 -11.48 2.23
C PRO A 32 -2.35 -11.86 1.72
N ILE A 33 -3.38 -11.85 2.57
CA ILE A 33 -4.75 -12.15 2.13
C ILE A 33 -5.29 -11.02 1.27
N ARG A 34 -5.08 -9.77 1.70
CA ARG A 34 -5.51 -8.58 0.95
C ARG A 34 -4.79 -8.40 -0.38
N LEU A 35 -3.56 -8.89 -0.50
CA LEU A 35 -2.83 -8.86 -1.78
C LEU A 35 -3.46 -9.78 -2.84
N GLN A 36 -4.13 -10.86 -2.43
CA GLN A 36 -4.80 -11.77 -3.38
C GLN A 36 -5.99 -11.10 -4.07
N ASP A 37 -6.64 -10.15 -3.40
CA ASP A 37 -7.74 -9.36 -3.99
C ASP A 37 -7.26 -8.53 -5.21
N HIS A 38 -5.97 -8.24 -5.28
CA HIS A 38 -5.34 -7.45 -6.34
C HIS A 38 -4.70 -8.31 -7.44
N LEU A 39 -4.87 -9.63 -7.40
CA LEU A 39 -4.53 -10.48 -8.54
C LEU A 39 -5.43 -10.11 -9.72
N ARG A 40 -4.91 -10.11 -10.96
CA ARG A 40 -5.63 -9.63 -12.15
C ARG A 40 -7.02 -10.26 -12.35
N GLU A 41 -7.21 -11.48 -11.89
CA GLU A 41 -8.48 -12.22 -11.95
C GLU A 41 -9.54 -11.75 -10.93
N HIS A 42 -9.09 -11.12 -9.84
CA HIS A 42 -9.92 -10.62 -8.74
C HIS A 42 -9.97 -9.09 -8.68
N GLU A 43 -9.04 -8.41 -9.36
CA GLU A 43 -8.94 -6.96 -9.35
C GLU A 43 -10.19 -6.29 -9.94
N THR A 44 -10.78 -5.40 -9.15
CA THR A 44 -12.02 -4.68 -9.48
C THR A 44 -11.77 -3.23 -9.85
N HIS A 45 -10.61 -2.68 -9.48
CA HIS A 45 -10.20 -1.33 -9.83
C HIS A 45 -9.74 -1.28 -11.29
N SER A 46 -10.48 -0.57 -12.14
CA SER A 46 -10.23 -0.54 -13.59
C SER A 46 -8.81 -0.09 -13.94
N GLY A 47 -8.27 0.91 -13.22
CA GLY A 47 -6.89 1.38 -13.43
C GLY A 47 -5.83 0.33 -13.10
N LEU A 48 -6.00 -0.41 -12.00
CA LEU A 48 -5.06 -1.48 -11.61
C LEU A 48 -5.15 -2.68 -12.55
N LYS A 49 -6.36 -2.97 -13.06
CA LYS A 49 -6.57 -4.04 -14.03
C LYS A 49 -5.93 -3.74 -15.38
N GLU A 50 -5.93 -2.47 -15.82
CA GLU A 50 -5.34 -2.03 -17.07
C GLU A 50 -3.81 -2.00 -17.02
N VAL A 51 -3.24 -1.39 -15.97
CA VAL A 51 -1.79 -1.27 -15.81
C VAL A 51 -1.13 -2.56 -15.32
N GLY A 52 -1.85 -3.32 -14.50
CA GLY A 52 -1.31 -4.47 -13.78
C GLY A 52 -0.45 -4.07 -12.59
N SER A 53 -0.17 -5.04 -11.72
CA SER A 53 0.71 -4.89 -10.56
C SER A 53 1.52 -6.17 -10.40
N ASP A 54 2.72 -6.17 -10.97
CA ASP A 54 3.58 -7.37 -11.01
C ASP A 54 4.63 -7.34 -9.88
N LEU A 55 4.71 -6.22 -9.14
CA LEU A 55 5.62 -6.01 -8.02
C LEU A 55 4.85 -5.50 -6.81
N PHE A 56 5.30 -5.90 -5.61
CA PHE A 56 4.74 -5.40 -4.37
C PHE A 56 5.79 -5.23 -3.27
N TYR A 57 5.46 -4.36 -2.32
CA TYR A 57 6.13 -4.22 -1.05
C TYR A 57 5.15 -4.54 0.06
N ILE A 58 5.63 -5.17 1.13
CA ILE A 58 4.85 -5.36 2.37
C ILE A 58 5.71 -4.92 3.53
N GLN A 59 5.11 -4.13 4.41
CA GLN A 59 5.67 -3.81 5.71
C GLN A 59 4.67 -4.18 6.80
N HIS A 60 5.04 -5.17 7.60
CA HIS A 60 4.25 -5.57 8.77
C HIS A 60 4.51 -4.61 9.94
N VAL A 61 3.50 -4.41 10.76
CA VAL A 61 3.54 -3.61 11.98
C VAL A 61 2.83 -4.34 13.12
N SER A 62 2.99 -3.81 14.34
CA SER A 62 2.48 -4.47 15.55
C SER A 62 0.99 -4.23 15.83
N SER A 63 0.33 -3.27 15.15
CA SER A 63 -1.06 -2.94 15.44
C SER A 63 -1.80 -2.27 14.25
N PRO A 64 -3.14 -2.39 14.16
CA PRO A 64 -3.94 -1.69 13.14
C PRO A 64 -3.81 -0.16 13.14
N PRO A 65 -3.75 0.54 14.30
CA PRO A 65 -3.46 1.98 14.32
C PRO A 65 -2.07 2.31 13.75
N SER A 66 -1.05 1.51 14.06
CA SER A 66 0.28 1.68 13.44
C SER A 66 0.23 1.46 11.92
N ALA A 67 -0.61 0.53 11.46
CA ALA A 67 -0.77 0.27 10.04
C ALA A 67 -1.47 1.44 9.34
N PHE A 68 -2.46 2.07 9.99
CA PHE A 68 -3.15 3.26 9.48
C PHE A 68 -2.22 4.46 9.35
N GLU A 69 -1.40 4.73 10.37
CA GLU A 69 -0.41 5.82 10.33
C GLU A 69 0.62 5.57 9.22
N LEU A 70 1.08 4.33 9.07
CA LEU A 70 2.03 3.96 8.00
C LEU A 70 1.39 4.05 6.61
N GLU A 71 0.15 3.59 6.42
CA GLU A 71 -0.57 3.67 5.14
C GLU A 71 -0.77 5.13 4.74
N SER A 72 -1.19 5.97 5.69
CA SER A 72 -1.37 7.40 5.48
C SER A 72 -0.05 8.07 5.10
N ALA A 73 1.04 7.74 5.77
CA ALA A 73 2.36 8.26 5.43
C ALA A 73 2.78 7.91 4.01
N VAL A 74 2.64 6.63 3.63
CA VAL A 74 2.97 6.14 2.28
C VAL A 74 2.07 6.79 1.23
N TYR A 75 0.78 6.93 1.52
CA TYR A 75 -0.17 7.63 0.66
C TYR A 75 0.26 9.08 0.40
N HIS A 76 0.68 9.81 1.43
CA HIS A 76 1.13 11.20 1.30
C HIS A 76 2.53 11.35 0.69
N GLU A 77 3.38 10.33 0.79
CA GLU A 77 4.70 10.34 0.17
C GLU A 77 4.64 10.02 -1.33
N LEU A 78 3.80 9.05 -1.71
CA LEU A 78 3.66 8.57 -3.09
C LEU A 78 2.56 9.31 -3.88
N GLY A 79 1.55 9.83 -3.18
CA GLY A 79 0.41 10.55 -3.76
C GLY A 79 0.67 11.94 -4.35
N PRO A 80 1.72 12.72 -4.01
CA PRO A 80 1.93 14.07 -4.56
C PRO A 80 2.21 14.15 -6.08
N GLY A 81 2.20 13.03 -6.81
CA GLY A 81 2.39 12.96 -8.26
C GLY A 81 1.16 12.51 -9.07
N GLY A 82 0.05 12.11 -8.44
CA GLY A 82 -1.16 11.67 -9.15
C GLY A 82 -1.08 10.29 -9.81
N GLU A 83 -0.07 9.48 -9.47
CA GLU A 83 0.13 8.14 -10.06
C GLU A 83 -0.52 7.01 -9.26
N LEU A 84 -0.96 7.30 -8.02
CA LEU A 84 -1.73 6.34 -7.24
C LEU A 84 -3.18 6.31 -7.70
N PHE A 85 -3.71 5.12 -7.91
CA PHE A 85 -5.13 4.85 -8.11
C PHE A 85 -5.95 4.96 -6.82
N ASN A 86 -5.31 5.15 -5.66
CA ASN A 86 -6.00 5.51 -4.43
C ASN A 86 -6.51 6.97 -4.54
N ASP A 87 -7.72 7.15 -5.06
CA ASP A 87 -8.35 8.48 -5.11
C ASP A 87 -8.82 8.97 -3.73
N VAL A 88 -8.90 8.05 -2.76
CA VAL A 88 -9.42 8.32 -1.42
C VAL A 88 -8.32 8.08 -0.38
N HIS A 89 -8.10 9.10 0.46
CA HIS A 89 -7.20 9.01 1.60
C HIS A 89 -7.61 7.85 2.53
N PRO A 90 -6.66 7.10 3.12
CA PRO A 90 -6.93 6.07 4.11
C PRO A 90 -7.92 6.48 5.19
N ALA A 91 -8.93 5.65 5.44
CA ALA A 91 -9.88 5.87 6.51
C ALA A 91 -9.28 5.41 7.84
N ALA A 92 -9.38 6.25 8.87
CA ALA A 92 -8.97 5.88 10.22
C ALA A 92 -9.85 4.72 10.73
N PRO A 93 -9.26 3.70 11.37
CA PRO A 93 -10.05 2.66 12.03
C PRO A 93 -10.88 3.27 13.17
N ALA A 94 -12.01 2.63 13.49
CA ALA A 94 -12.92 3.12 14.53
C ALA A 94 -12.17 3.30 15.87
N GLY A 95 -12.31 4.48 16.48
CA GLY A 95 -11.63 4.83 17.73
C GLY A 95 -10.17 5.26 17.58
N SER A 96 -9.64 5.40 16.36
CA SER A 96 -8.31 5.94 16.11
C SER A 96 -8.30 7.46 16.00
N ALA A 97 -7.12 8.06 16.20
CA ALA A 97 -6.88 9.47 15.92
C ALA A 97 -6.96 9.76 14.41
N ALA A 98 -7.22 11.03 14.08
CA ALA A 98 -7.14 11.52 12.70
C ALA A 98 -5.71 11.39 12.14
N CYS A 99 -5.60 11.34 10.80
CA CYS A 99 -4.32 11.30 10.12
C CYS A 99 -3.46 12.52 10.50
N ARG A 100 -2.27 12.25 11.05
CA ARG A 100 -1.34 13.30 11.48
C ARG A 100 -0.67 14.01 10.30
N VAL A 101 -0.50 13.31 9.18
CA VAL A 101 0.13 13.85 7.96
C VAL A 101 -0.74 14.93 7.33
N CYS A 102 -2.05 14.70 7.26
CA CYS A 102 -3.02 15.73 6.85
C CYS A 102 -2.97 16.98 7.74
N SER A 103 -2.52 16.83 8.99
CA SER A 103 -2.38 17.92 9.96
C SER A 103 -0.98 18.55 9.95
N GLY A 104 -0.12 18.23 8.97
CA GLY A 104 1.20 18.82 8.79
C GLY A 104 2.36 18.12 9.48
N ALA A 105 2.15 16.91 10.02
CA ALA A 105 3.26 16.12 10.58
C ALA A 105 4.17 15.58 9.45
N PRO A 106 5.51 15.74 9.55
CA PRO A 106 6.42 15.14 8.59
C PRO A 106 6.45 13.62 8.80
N VAL A 107 6.45 12.87 7.70
CA VAL A 107 6.69 11.42 7.75
C VAL A 107 7.67 11.02 6.66
N VAL A 108 8.47 10.00 6.98
CA VAL A 108 9.43 9.38 6.07
C VAL A 108 9.10 7.89 6.00
N TRP A 109 8.71 7.43 4.83
CA TRP A 109 8.70 6.01 4.50
C TRP A 109 10.10 5.60 4.02
N LEU A 110 10.58 4.45 4.49
CA LEU A 110 11.82 3.85 4.01
C LEU A 110 11.46 2.51 3.39
N PRO A 111 11.34 2.39 2.05
CA PRO A 111 11.11 1.10 1.43
C PRO A 111 12.25 0.14 1.76
N ALA A 112 11.94 -1.01 2.35
CA ALA A 112 12.79 -2.19 2.22
C ALA A 112 12.65 -2.71 0.78
N SER A 113 13.72 -3.19 0.14
CA SER A 113 13.76 -3.58 -1.28
C SER A 113 12.54 -4.38 -1.79
N PRO A 114 12.11 -4.20 -3.06
CA PRO A 114 10.92 -4.85 -3.62
C PRO A 114 11.06 -6.35 -3.58
N ARG A 115 10.05 -7.06 -3.10
CA ARG A 115 9.94 -8.51 -3.31
C ARG A 115 9.20 -8.71 -4.62
N SER A 116 9.84 -9.39 -5.56
CA SER A 116 9.20 -9.79 -6.81
C SER A 116 8.09 -10.79 -6.48
N ALA A 117 6.88 -10.60 -7.01
CA ALA A 117 5.89 -11.67 -7.07
C ALA A 117 6.46 -12.75 -8.00
N ILE A 118 7.02 -13.81 -7.42
CA ILE A 118 7.46 -14.98 -8.17
C ILE A 118 6.29 -15.96 -8.16
N ASN A 119 5.97 -16.45 -9.35
CA ASN A 119 5.13 -17.62 -9.58
C ASN A 119 5.58 -18.77 -8.65
N ASP A 120 4.69 -19.23 -7.78
CA ASP A 120 4.73 -20.60 -7.24
C ASP A 120 3.58 -21.39 -7.87
#